data_AF-A0A1E5E4C6-F1
#
_entry.id   AF-A0A1E5E4C6-F1
#
_cell.length_a   1.000
_cell.length_b   1.000
_cell.length_c   1.000
_cell.angle_alpha   90.00
_cell.angle_beta   90.00
_cell.angle_gamma   90.00
#
_symmetry.space_group_name_H-M   'P 1'
#
loop_
_entity.id
_entity.type
_entity.pdbx_description
1 polymer ?
#
loop_
_entity_poly.entity_id
_entity_poly.type
_entity_poly.pdbx_seq_one_letter_code
_entity_poly.pdbx_strand_id
1 'polypeptide(L)' 'MNRKKKINSILKKRLKQQNAKLHSSNKPKYISKAERARMEEEQAQQALEAPKTDESAAQE' A
#
# COMPACT_ATOMS: atom_id res chain seq x y z
N MET A 1 40.97 -4.00 8.89
CA MET A 1 40.03 -4.74 8.00
C MET A 1 40.16 -4.19 6.59
N ASN A 2 40.31 -5.04 5.58
CA ASN A 2 40.45 -4.63 4.18
C ASN A 2 39.45 -3.54 3.77
N ARG A 3 39.94 -2.47 3.12
CA ARG A 3 39.14 -1.30 2.68
C ARG A 3 37.88 -1.71 1.92
N LYS A 4 37.98 -2.75 1.07
CA LYS A 4 36.86 -3.36 0.34
C LYS A 4 35.73 -3.85 1.28
N LYS A 5 36.08 -4.54 2.37
CA LYS A 5 35.09 -5.04 3.36
C LYS A 5 34.39 -3.88 4.08
N LYS A 6 35.12 -2.81 4.42
CA LYS A 6 34.57 -1.62 5.06
C LYS A 6 33.56 -0.91 4.16
N ILE A 7 33.90 -0.68 2.88
CA ILE A 7 32.98 -0.05 1.91
C ILE A 7 31.70 -0.88 1.77
N ASN A 8 31.83 -2.20 1.58
CA ASN A 8 30.67 -3.08 1.45
C ASN A 8 29.77 -3.09 2.68
N SER A 9 30.33 -3.04 3.89
CA SER A 9 29.53 -2.94 5.11
C SER A 9 28.73 -1.63 5.20
N ILE A 10 29.32 -0.51 4.76
CA ILE A 10 28.66 0.79 4.77
C ILE A 10 27.51 0.81 3.75
N LEU A 11 27.73 0.30 2.54
CA LEU A 11 26.71 0.21 1.49
C LEU A 11 25.52 -0.67 1.94
N LYS A 12 25.80 -1.85 2.51
CA LYS A 12 24.75 -2.72 3.06
C LYS A 12 23.96 -2.05 4.17
N LYS A 13 24.62 -1.31 5.06
CA LYS A 13 23.95 -0.56 6.15
C LYS A 13 23.01 0.51 5.59
N ARG A 14 23.45 1.26 4.58
CA ARG A 14 22.62 2.30 3.91
C ARG A 14 21.43 1.69 3.20
N LEU A 15 21.62 0.60 2.46
CA LEU A 15 20.55 -0.12 1.76
C LEU A 15 19.50 -0.64 2.75
N LYS A 16 19.92 -1.21 3.89
CA LYS A 16 19.00 -1.64 4.96
C LYS A 16 18.21 -0.47 5.55
N GLN A 17 18.84 0.69 5.74
CA GLN A 17 18.17 1.89 6.25
C GLN A 17 17.13 2.46 5.27
N GLN A 18 17.42 2.42 3.98
CA GLN A 18 16.49 2.84 2.93
C GLN A 18 15.28 1.89 2.85
N ASN A 19 15.52 0.58 2.85
CA ASN A 19 14.46 -0.42 2.79
C ASN A 19 13.60 -0.47 4.06
N ALA A 20 14.17 -0.14 5.23
CA ALA A 20 13.43 -0.07 6.48
C ALA A 20 12.26 0.93 6.44
N LYS A 21 12.36 1.98 5.62
CA LYS A 21 11.32 3.00 5.45
C LYS A 21 10.25 2.61 4.43
N LEU A 22 10.51 1.59 3.61
CA LEU A 22 9.61 1.13 2.55
C LEU A 22 8.76 -0.07 2.97
N HIS A 23 8.88 -0.54 4.22
CA HIS A 23 8.04 -1.63 4.72
C HIS A 23 6.61 -1.14 4.96
N SER A 24 5.74 -1.33 3.98
CA SER A 24 4.30 -1.40 4.21
C SER A 24 3.95 -2.78 4.76
N SER A 25 3.18 -2.80 5.84
CA SER A 25 2.55 -4.03 6.32
C SER A 25 1.45 -4.40 5.33
N ASN A 26 1.46 -5.64 4.83
CA ASN A 26 0.36 -6.19 4.01
C ASN A 26 -0.92 -6.48 4.83
N LYS A 27 -0.92 -6.17 6.13
CA LYS A 27 -2.11 -6.30 6.98
C LYS A 27 -2.90 -5.01 6.92
N PRO A 28 -4.23 -5.07 6.74
CA PRO A 28 -5.06 -3.90 6.91
C PRO A 28 -4.88 -3.37 8.34
N LYS A 29 -4.80 -2.05 8.47
CA LYS A 29 -4.71 -1.41 9.79
C LYS A 29 -5.94 -1.81 10.60
N TYR A 30 -5.73 -2.32 11.82
CA TYR A 30 -6.86 -2.63 12.70
C TYR A 30 -7.54 -1.31 13.06
N ILE A 31 -8.81 -1.21 12.68
CA ILE A 31 -9.71 -0.12 12.98
C ILE A 31 -10.76 -0.63 13.97
N SER A 32 -11.25 0.25 14.84
CA SER A 32 -12.28 -0.11 15.81
C SER A 32 -13.58 -0.55 15.13
N LYS A 33 -14.46 -1.27 15.85
CA LYS A 33 -15.77 -1.69 15.32
C LYS A 33 -16.60 -0.51 14.81
N ALA A 34 -16.54 0.63 15.50
CA ALA A 34 -17.25 1.85 15.11
C ALA A 34 -16.69 2.46 13.82
N GLU A 35 -15.36 2.52 13.66
CA GLU A 35 -14.73 3.00 12.43
C GLU A 35 -14.97 2.06 11.25
N ARG A 36 -15.02 0.74 11.47
CA ARG A 36 -15.32 -0.22 10.41
C ARG A 36 -16.74 -0.06 9.89
N ALA A 37 -17.73 0.10 10.77
CA ALA A 37 -19.11 0.35 10.37
C ALA A 37 -19.23 1.67 9.58
N ARG A 38 -18.57 2.74 10.04
CA ARG A 38 -18.54 4.02 9.34
C ARG A 38 -17.91 3.93 7.94
N MET A 39 -16.80 3.21 7.80
CA MET A 39 -16.18 3.00 6.48
C MET A 39 -17.02 2.10 5.56
N GLU A 40 -17.72 1.09 6.09
CA GLU A 40 -18.63 0.24 5.31
C GLU A 40 -19.85 1.03 4.83
N GLU A 41 -20.41 1.93 5.65
CA GLU A 41 -21.49 2.85 5.25
C GLU A 41 -21.03 3.86 4.19
N GLU A 42 -19.86 4.47 4.37
CA GLU A 42 -19.27 5.40 3.40
C GLU A 42 -18.91 4.69 2.08
N GLN A 43 -18.41 3.44 2.13
CA GLN A 43 -18.17 2.61 0.94
C GLN A 43 -19.47 2.17 0.25
N ALA A 44 -20.51 1.82 1.01
CA ALA A 44 -21.81 1.47 0.44
C ALA A 44 -22.47 2.67 -0.25
N GLN A 45 -22.34 3.87 0.33
CA GLN A 45 -22.81 5.12 -0.29
C GLN A 45 -22.02 5.44 -1.56
N GLN A 46 -20.69 5.29 -1.55
CA GLN A 46 -19.87 5.49 -2.76
C GLN A 46 -20.12 4.45 -3.84
N ALA A 47 -20.43 3.20 -3.49
CA ALA A 47 -20.76 2.15 -4.45
C ALA A 47 -22.13 2.36 -5.13
N LEU A 48 -23.07 3.02 -4.44
CA LEU A 48 -24.38 3.39 -5.00
C LEU A 48 -24.31 4.64 -5.91
N GLU A 49 -23.30 5.48 -5.72
CA GLU A 49 -23.03 6.71 -6.47
C GLU A 49 -22.03 6.51 -7.63
N ALA A 50 -21.77 5.28 -8.08
CA ALA A 50 -20.99 5.01 -9.28
C ALA A 50 -21.90 4.89 -10.52
N PRO A 51 -22.10 5.96 -11.32
CA PRO A 51 -22.79 5.89 -12.59
C PRO A 51 -21.91 5.21 -13.65
N LYS A 52 -22.44 4.13 -14.22
CA LYS A 52 -22.51 3.84 -15.66
C LYS A 52 -21.51 4.59 -16.58
N THR A 53 -20.33 4.01 -16.80
CA THR A 53 -19.47 4.15 -18.00
C THR A 53 -18.53 2.93 -17.97
N ASP A 54 -18.47 1.97 -18.89
CA ASP A 54 -18.75 1.96 -20.32
C ASP A 54 -19.32 0.59 -20.73
N GLU A 55 -20.57 0.55 -21.22
CA GLU A 55 -21.02 -0.49 -22.15
C GLU A 55 -21.02 0.09 -23.57
N SER A 56 -19.87 0.15 -24.24
CA SER A 56 -19.84 0.44 -25.69
C SER A 56 -18.54 0.05 -26.40
N ALA A 57 -17.99 -1.15 -26.19
CA ALA A 57 -16.86 -1.60 -27.02
C ALA A 57 -16.71 -3.13 -27.07
N ALA A 58 -17.62 -3.84 -27.74
CA ALA A 58 -17.33 -5.14 -28.37
C ALA A 58 -18.55 -5.66 -29.18
N GLN A 59 -18.88 -4.99 -30.27
CA GLN A 59 -19.51 -5.62 -31.44
C GLN A 59 -18.74 -5.16 -32.66
N GLU A 60 -17.71 -5.92 -33.05
CA GLU A 60 -17.35 -6.34 -34.42
C GLU A 60 -16.06 -7.18 -34.37
#